data_AF-A0A060YC23-F1
#
_entry.id   AF-A0A060YC23-F1
#
_cell.length_a   1.000
_cell.length_b   1.000
_cell.length_c   1.000
_cell.angle_alpha   90.00
_cell.angle_beta   90.00
_cell.angle_gamma   90.00
#
_symmetry.space_group_name_H-M   'P 1'
#
loop_
_entity.id
_entity.type
_entity.pdbx_description
1 polymer ?
#
loop_
_entity_poly.entity_id
_entity_poly.type
_entity_poly.pdbx_seq_one_letter_code
_entity_poly.pdbx_strand_id
1 'polypeptide(L)'
;MAPQPPDQDSIQRMQDEQWLKHFLRNRERTTAKTSKPAEPHSRQTHPKVSVAHIRDTLYGAIQLVSKLSMACETLKHNMENESVWADSYAEAVSVKTDLQEKLKVLGDSEFVESLKKKLSSISKRRARLRRRQVEQDEDKQREEERVAEREAAIDKWRMKRIHEVEEKKRAQELKLAADTVLCEVRKKQADAKRMLDILRSLEKLRKLRKEAASRKGIFPEKEADQAFDGLVERLRALIRKRTGVYGAEENALRVMLETEQEEERRRDLEKRQKKERERLLLRKREMDSMLFGDEMPPDHPLQPFREYYTQAERSLPALIQIRREWDLCLVSVDHPDGTTVPQDWVLPQCPTDEIWATALDRGDCLGP
;
A
#
# COMPACT_ATOMS: atom_id res chain seq x y z
N MET A 1 39.98 29.09 -15.87
CA MET A 1 39.26 27.97 -15.24
C MET A 1 38.50 28.55 -14.06
N ALA A 2 37.16 28.58 -14.12
CA ALA A 2 36.34 29.10 -13.02
C ALA A 2 36.22 28.01 -11.92
N PRO A 3 36.37 28.35 -10.64
CA PRO A 3 36.27 27.38 -9.55
C PRO A 3 34.82 26.88 -9.43
N GLN A 4 34.67 25.55 -9.31
CA GLN A 4 33.37 24.91 -9.14
C GLN A 4 32.69 25.37 -7.84
N PRO A 5 31.35 25.52 -7.84
CA PRO A 5 30.61 25.88 -6.64
C PRO A 5 30.78 24.79 -5.56
N PRO A 6 30.87 25.18 -4.27
CA PRO A 6 31.08 24.24 -3.18
C PRO A 6 29.92 23.25 -3.06
N ASP A 7 30.27 21.97 -2.88
CA ASP A 7 29.38 20.83 -2.73
C ASP A 7 28.38 21.06 -1.59
N GLN A 8 27.10 20.68 -1.77
CA GLN A 8 26.04 20.93 -0.76
C GLN A 8 26.38 20.30 0.60
N ASP A 9 27.06 19.15 0.57
CA ASP A 9 27.57 18.46 1.75
C ASP A 9 28.63 19.27 2.51
N SER A 10 29.41 20.09 1.82
CA SER A 10 30.43 20.95 2.45
C SER A 10 29.77 22.13 3.16
N ILE A 11 28.70 22.68 2.56
CA ILE A 11 27.91 23.75 3.16
C ILE A 11 27.19 23.23 4.42
N GLN A 12 26.63 22.02 4.37
CA GLN A 12 25.96 21.38 5.50
C GLN A 12 26.93 21.14 6.66
N ARG A 13 28.14 20.59 6.39
CA ARG A 13 29.16 20.38 7.43
C ARG A 13 29.59 21.67 8.11
N MET A 14 29.73 22.77 7.36
CA MET A 14 30.06 24.07 7.94
C MET A 14 28.95 24.60 8.86
N GLN A 15 27.69 24.39 8.49
CA GLN A 15 26.54 24.78 9.33
C GLN A 15 26.48 23.94 10.62
N ASP A 16 26.73 22.63 10.51
CA ASP A 16 26.73 21.71 11.65
C ASP A 16 27.88 22.04 12.63
N GLU A 17 29.08 22.36 12.11
CA GLU A 17 30.19 22.82 12.96
C GLU A 17 29.89 24.13 13.68
N GLN A 18 29.26 25.09 13.00
CA GLN A 18 28.84 26.35 13.61
C GLN A 18 27.78 26.12 14.69
N TRP A 19 26.83 25.22 14.44
CA TRP A 19 25.82 24.84 15.39
C TRP A 19 26.42 24.17 16.63
N LEU A 20 27.35 23.23 16.47
CA LEU A 20 28.05 22.56 17.57
C LEU A 20 28.83 23.55 18.44
N LYS A 21 29.55 24.49 17.82
CA LYS A 21 30.27 25.56 18.54
C LYS A 21 29.31 26.44 19.35
N HIS A 22 28.15 26.78 18.78
CA HIS A 22 27.13 27.56 19.48
C HIS A 22 26.48 26.79 20.64
N PHE A 23 26.19 25.51 20.42
CA PHE A 23 25.60 24.61 21.41
C PHE A 23 26.51 24.42 22.62
N LEU A 24 27.80 24.15 22.40
CA LEU A 24 28.78 23.98 23.48
C LEU A 24 28.95 25.29 24.29
N ARG A 25 29.05 26.44 23.61
CA ARG A 25 29.13 27.76 24.26
C ARG A 25 27.90 28.07 25.11
N ASN A 26 26.71 27.70 24.65
CA ASN A 26 25.48 27.88 25.42
C ASN A 26 25.40 26.92 26.61
N ARG A 27 25.90 25.69 26.47
CA ARG A 27 25.97 24.73 27.56
C ARG A 27 26.91 25.21 28.67
N GLU A 28 28.09 25.73 28.32
CA GLU A 28 29.04 26.32 29.26
C GLU A 28 28.47 27.55 29.97
N ARG A 29 27.68 28.38 29.27
CA ARG A 29 26.95 29.50 29.89
C ARG A 29 25.86 29.06 30.84
N THR A 30 25.17 27.94 30.56
CA THR A 30 24.18 27.38 31.48
C THR A 30 24.81 26.74 32.70
N THR A 31 25.94 26.04 32.56
CA THR A 31 26.66 25.45 33.69
C THR A 31 27.32 26.51 34.56
N ALA A 32 27.84 27.60 33.98
CA ALA A 32 28.39 28.75 34.71
C ALA A 32 27.31 29.56 35.47
N LYS A 33 26.05 29.58 34.98
CA LYS A 33 24.93 30.18 35.73
C LYS A 33 24.45 29.31 36.90
N THR A 34 24.66 28.00 36.85
CA THR A 34 24.35 27.08 37.95
C THR A 34 25.46 26.95 39.00
N SER A 35 26.64 27.53 38.77
CA SER A 35 27.79 27.49 39.70
C SER A 35 28.08 28.83 40.39
N LYS A 36 27.04 29.65 40.65
CA LYS A 36 27.14 30.69 41.69
C LYS A 36 26.96 30.02 43.06
N PRO A 37 27.80 30.30 44.08
CA PRO A 37 27.60 29.79 45.43
C PRO A 37 26.25 30.31 45.94
N ALA A 38 25.34 29.41 46.25
CA ALA A 38 24.08 29.76 46.88
C ALA A 38 24.35 30.17 48.33
N GLU A 39 24.05 31.42 48.68
CA GLU A 39 23.90 31.85 50.07
C GLU A 39 22.81 31.01 50.77
N PRO A 40 22.95 30.72 52.08
CA PRO A 40 22.03 29.84 52.79
C PRO A 40 20.74 30.58 53.16
N HIS A 41 19.82 30.70 52.20
CA HIS A 41 18.44 31.02 52.54
C HIS A 41 17.72 29.76 53.00
N SER A 42 17.35 29.76 54.28
CA SER A 42 16.56 28.74 54.96
C SER A 42 15.24 28.50 54.23
N ARG A 43 15.20 27.49 53.36
CA ARG A 43 13.94 26.85 53.02
C ARG A 43 13.69 25.82 54.10
N GLN A 44 12.79 26.16 55.02
CA GLN A 44 12.18 25.20 55.92
C GLN A 44 11.68 24.01 55.09
N THR A 45 12.45 22.93 55.12
CA THR A 45 12.05 21.66 54.56
C THR A 45 11.01 21.08 55.48
N HIS A 46 9.73 21.25 55.14
CA HIS A 46 8.71 20.35 55.64
C HIS A 46 9.17 18.91 55.34
N PRO A 47 9.04 17.97 56.30
CA PRO A 47 9.52 16.61 56.13
C PRO A 47 8.88 16.03 54.87
N LYS A 48 9.73 15.59 53.92
CA LYS A 48 9.26 15.01 52.65
C LYS A 48 8.49 13.74 52.98
N VAL A 49 7.16 13.86 53.00
CA VAL A 49 6.25 12.73 53.20
C VAL A 49 6.58 11.60 52.21
N SER A 50 7.07 10.47 52.71
CA SER A 50 7.48 9.30 51.92
C SER A 50 6.32 8.31 51.83
N VAL A 51 5.84 8.05 50.61
CA VAL A 51 4.72 7.12 50.35
C VAL A 51 5.01 5.71 50.87
N ALA A 52 6.28 5.28 50.84
CA ALA A 52 6.70 4.00 51.38
C ALA A 52 6.57 3.95 52.91
N HIS A 53 7.05 5.00 53.60
CA HIS A 53 6.97 5.07 55.06
C HIS A 53 5.53 4.99 55.57
N ILE A 54 4.58 5.66 54.90
CA ILE A 54 3.16 5.62 55.29
C ILE A 54 2.52 4.28 54.99
N ARG A 55 2.89 3.66 53.88
CA ARG A 55 2.46 2.31 53.58
C ARG A 55 2.86 1.38 54.73
N ASP A 56 4.09 1.51 55.22
CA ASP A 56 4.61 0.71 56.31
C ASP A 56 3.94 1.06 57.66
N THR A 57 3.67 2.34 57.94
CA THR A 57 2.89 2.78 59.11
C THR A 57 1.45 2.24 59.09
N LEU A 58 0.80 2.24 57.93
CA LEU A 58 -0.56 1.75 57.74
C LEU A 58 -0.63 0.23 57.90
N TYR A 59 0.27 -0.52 57.27
CA TYR A 59 0.38 -1.96 57.51
C TYR A 59 0.73 -2.28 58.96
N GLY A 60 1.62 -1.51 59.57
CA GLY A 60 1.98 -1.65 60.98
C GLY A 60 0.84 -1.28 61.96
N ALA A 61 -0.11 -0.43 61.57
CA ALA A 61 -1.31 -0.14 62.35
C ALA A 61 -2.34 -1.26 62.22
N ILE A 62 -2.54 -1.81 61.01
CA ILE A 62 -3.39 -2.98 60.77
C ILE A 62 -2.92 -4.17 61.61
N GLN A 63 -1.61 -4.41 61.68
CA GLN A 63 -1.03 -5.45 62.53
C GLN A 63 -1.31 -5.23 64.03
N LEU A 64 -1.25 -3.99 64.52
CA LEU A 64 -1.59 -3.66 65.92
C LEU A 64 -3.07 -3.85 66.20
N VAL A 65 -3.96 -3.58 65.24
CA VAL A 65 -5.40 -3.87 65.36
C VAL A 65 -5.63 -5.38 65.52
N SER A 66 -4.97 -6.21 64.71
CA SER A 66 -5.05 -7.67 64.86
C SER A 66 -4.52 -8.13 66.22
N LYS A 67 -3.38 -7.60 66.68
CA LYS A 67 -2.82 -7.92 68.01
C LYS A 67 -3.76 -7.50 69.17
N LEU A 68 -4.39 -6.34 69.05
CA LEU A 68 -5.34 -5.85 70.05
C LEU A 68 -6.60 -6.74 70.10
N SER A 69 -7.10 -7.18 68.95
CA SER A 69 -8.22 -8.13 68.88
C SER A 69 -7.90 -9.43 69.62
N MET A 70 -6.71 -10.00 69.37
CA MET A 70 -6.25 -11.21 70.06
C MET A 70 -6.12 -10.99 71.57
N ALA A 71 -5.55 -9.86 72.01
CA ALA A 71 -5.44 -9.54 73.43
C ALA A 71 -6.83 -9.36 74.09
N CYS A 72 -7.78 -8.73 73.40
CA CYS A 72 -9.16 -8.62 73.88
C CYS A 72 -9.88 -9.97 73.94
N GLU A 73 -9.60 -10.90 73.03
CA GLU A 73 -10.11 -12.27 73.09
C GLU A 73 -9.48 -13.03 74.28
N THR A 74 -8.17 -12.96 74.48
CA THR A 74 -7.49 -13.57 75.64
C THR A 74 -8.03 -13.06 76.97
N LEU A 75 -8.31 -11.75 77.08
CA LEU A 75 -8.93 -11.14 78.27
C LEU A 75 -10.33 -11.69 78.55
N LYS A 76 -11.13 -11.96 77.51
CA LYS A 76 -12.48 -12.54 77.66
C LYS A 76 -12.43 -13.99 78.16
N HIS A 77 -11.41 -14.75 77.78
CA HIS A 77 -11.30 -16.18 78.14
C HIS A 77 -10.61 -16.41 79.50
N ASN A 78 -9.91 -15.42 80.05
CA ASN A 78 -9.14 -15.56 81.30
C ASN A 78 -9.67 -14.69 82.45
N MET A 79 -10.99 -14.53 82.56
CA MET A 79 -11.60 -13.70 83.61
C MET A 79 -11.38 -14.20 85.04
N GLU A 80 -11.06 -15.48 85.21
CA GLU A 80 -10.92 -16.13 86.52
C GLU A 80 -9.46 -16.18 87.01
N ASN A 81 -8.49 -15.81 86.17
CA ASN A 81 -7.07 -15.93 86.48
C ASN A 81 -6.42 -14.53 86.57
N GLU A 82 -6.39 -13.95 87.78
CA GLU A 82 -6.03 -12.54 88.01
C GLU A 82 -4.65 -12.15 87.46
N SER A 83 -3.65 -13.03 87.52
CA SER A 83 -2.30 -12.74 87.01
C SER A 83 -2.25 -12.67 85.49
N VAL A 84 -2.83 -13.66 84.81
CA VAL A 84 -2.92 -13.72 83.33
C VAL A 84 -3.80 -12.59 82.80
N TRP A 85 -4.84 -12.21 83.55
CA TRP A 85 -5.71 -11.10 83.22
C TRP A 85 -5.00 -9.76 83.34
N ALA A 86 -4.22 -9.54 84.41
CA ALA A 86 -3.44 -8.31 84.61
C ALA A 86 -2.36 -8.13 83.52
N ASP A 87 -1.64 -9.19 83.17
CA ASP A 87 -0.60 -9.17 82.12
C ASP A 87 -1.20 -8.92 80.73
N SER A 88 -2.30 -9.60 80.39
CA SER A 88 -2.99 -9.41 79.12
C SER A 88 -3.66 -8.03 79.01
N TYR A 89 -4.09 -7.45 80.13
CA TYR A 89 -4.61 -6.09 80.19
C TYR A 89 -3.51 -5.05 79.98
N ALA A 90 -2.34 -5.24 80.59
CA ALA A 90 -1.18 -4.38 80.37
C ALA A 90 -0.70 -4.43 78.89
N GLU A 91 -0.68 -5.61 78.28
CA GLU A 91 -0.37 -5.78 76.85
C GLU A 91 -1.41 -5.10 75.96
N ALA A 92 -2.71 -5.27 76.24
CA ALA A 92 -3.78 -4.61 75.49
C ALA A 92 -3.71 -3.07 75.59
N VAL A 93 -3.36 -2.53 76.77
CA VAL A 93 -3.16 -1.10 76.96
C VAL A 93 -1.95 -0.59 76.17
N SER A 94 -0.83 -1.32 76.18
CA SER A 94 0.37 -0.96 75.39
C SER A 94 0.10 -1.01 73.87
N VAL A 95 -0.56 -2.06 73.38
CA VAL A 95 -0.92 -2.17 71.95
C VAL A 95 -1.90 -1.06 71.56
N LYS A 96 -2.82 -0.69 72.46
CA LYS A 96 -3.75 0.43 72.24
C LYS A 96 -3.02 1.77 72.18
N THR A 97 -2.04 2.03 73.05
CA THR A 97 -1.26 3.27 73.02
C THR A 97 -0.45 3.40 71.73
N ASP A 98 0.21 2.32 71.31
CA ASP A 98 1.00 2.28 70.07
C ASP A 98 0.11 2.48 68.83
N LEU A 99 -1.08 1.89 68.85
CA LEU A 99 -2.07 2.06 67.79
C LEU A 99 -2.60 3.51 67.73
N GLN A 100 -2.87 4.11 68.89
CA GLN A 100 -3.28 5.52 68.99
C GLN A 100 -2.19 6.47 68.49
N GLU A 101 -0.91 6.17 68.74
CA GLU A 101 0.21 6.96 68.22
C GLU A 101 0.30 6.88 66.69
N LYS A 102 0.21 5.68 66.11
CA LYS A 102 0.18 5.52 64.64
C LYS A 102 -1.05 6.15 63.99
N LEU A 103 -2.21 6.09 64.64
CA LEU A 103 -3.45 6.72 64.17
C LEU A 103 -3.39 8.24 64.20
N LYS A 104 -2.70 8.86 65.18
CA LYS A 104 -2.51 10.32 65.20
C LYS A 104 -1.77 10.82 63.96
N VAL A 105 -0.76 10.07 63.50
CA VAL A 105 -0.01 10.39 62.28
C VAL A 105 -0.87 10.21 61.02
N LEU A 106 -1.76 9.21 61.00
CA LEU A 106 -2.66 8.94 59.87
C LEU A 106 -3.92 9.83 59.87
N GLY A 107 -4.30 10.39 61.02
CA GLY A 107 -5.49 11.23 61.22
C GLY A 107 -5.26 12.72 60.97
N ASP A 108 -4.02 13.15 60.71
CA ASP A 108 -3.71 14.52 60.35
C ASP A 108 -4.22 14.84 58.93
N SER A 109 -5.21 15.74 58.85
CA SER A 109 -5.87 16.14 57.61
C SER A 109 -4.92 16.79 56.60
N GLU A 110 -3.95 17.59 57.05
CA GLU A 110 -2.99 18.25 56.15
C GLU A 110 -2.00 17.24 55.56
N PHE A 111 -1.60 16.27 56.38
CA PHE A 111 -0.73 15.18 55.98
C PHE A 111 -1.38 14.27 54.92
N VAL A 112 -2.64 13.86 55.15
CA VAL A 112 -3.41 13.05 54.20
C VAL A 112 -3.64 13.78 52.87
N GLU A 113 -3.90 15.08 52.91
CA GLU A 113 -4.10 15.88 51.70
C GLU A 113 -2.79 16.02 50.90
N SER A 114 -1.65 16.21 51.59
CA SER A 114 -0.32 16.21 50.96
C SER A 114 0.00 14.89 50.26
N LEU A 115 -0.49 13.77 50.82
CA LEU A 115 -0.33 12.43 50.26
C LEU A 115 -1.18 12.18 49.02
N LYS A 116 -2.45 12.56 49.07
CA LYS A 116 -3.35 12.50 47.91
C LYS A 116 -2.78 13.30 46.73
N LYS A 117 -2.21 14.48 47.00
CA LYS A 117 -1.52 15.31 46.00
C LYS A 117 -0.27 14.61 45.42
N LYS A 118 0.52 13.92 46.24
CA LYS A 118 1.67 13.12 45.77
C LYS A 118 1.24 11.91 44.93
N LEU A 119 0.26 11.14 45.39
CA LEU A 119 -0.25 9.97 44.67
C LEU A 119 -0.88 10.34 43.32
N SER A 120 -1.67 11.42 43.29
CA SER A 120 -2.23 11.93 42.03
C SER A 120 -1.13 12.41 41.08
N SER A 121 -0.07 13.05 41.57
CA SER A 121 1.09 13.44 40.77
C SER A 121 1.86 12.25 40.20
N ILE A 122 2.05 11.18 40.98
CA ILE A 122 2.67 9.93 40.53
C ILE A 122 1.79 9.23 39.49
N SER A 123 0.48 9.14 39.73
CA SER A 123 -0.48 8.55 38.78
C SER A 123 -0.48 9.31 37.46
N LYS A 124 -0.57 10.65 37.49
CA LYS A 124 -0.47 11.52 36.31
C LYS A 124 0.86 11.32 35.57
N ARG A 125 1.99 11.22 36.29
CA ARG A 125 3.31 10.96 35.68
C ARG A 125 3.35 9.59 34.99
N ARG A 126 2.86 8.53 35.64
CA ARG A 126 2.80 7.17 35.06
C ARG A 126 1.88 7.11 33.85
N ALA A 127 0.72 7.77 33.90
CA ALA A 127 -0.20 7.86 32.77
C ALA A 127 0.43 8.60 31.57
N ARG A 128 1.16 9.70 31.80
CA ARG A 128 1.93 10.39 30.75
C ARG A 128 3.00 9.50 30.13
N LEU A 129 3.76 8.77 30.94
CA LEU A 129 4.78 7.84 30.45
C LEU A 129 4.18 6.72 29.60
N ARG A 130 3.05 6.12 30.04
CA ARG A 130 2.35 5.10 29.26
C ARG A 130 1.86 5.64 27.92
N ARG A 131 1.25 6.82 27.90
CA ARG A 131 0.81 7.46 26.64
C ARG A 131 1.98 7.69 25.69
N ARG A 132 3.09 8.21 26.20
CA ARG A 132 4.30 8.42 25.39
C ARG A 132 4.89 7.12 24.85
N GLN A 133 4.86 6.05 25.63
CA GLN A 133 5.31 4.73 25.17
C GLN A 133 4.44 4.22 24.03
N VAL A 134 3.11 4.28 24.19
CA VAL A 134 2.16 3.86 23.15
C VAL A 134 2.35 4.68 21.88
N GLU A 135 2.48 6.00 21.99
CA GLU A 135 2.75 6.89 20.83
C GLU A 135 4.06 6.52 20.13
N GLN A 136 5.13 6.21 20.88
CA GLN A 136 6.40 5.76 20.32
C GLN A 136 6.29 4.39 19.63
N ASP A 137 5.54 3.46 20.22
CA ASP A 137 5.33 2.14 19.64
C ASP A 137 4.48 2.23 18.36
N GLU A 138 3.43 3.07 18.34
CA GLU A 138 2.63 3.37 17.15
C GLU A 138 3.47 4.03 16.05
N ASP A 139 4.30 5.02 16.38
CA ASP A 139 5.17 5.67 15.40
C ASP A 139 6.22 4.70 14.83
N LYS A 140 6.72 3.79 15.66
CA LYS A 140 7.64 2.73 15.22
C LYS A 140 6.93 1.76 14.28
N GLN A 141 5.72 1.33 14.61
CA GLN A 141 4.90 0.47 13.74
C GLN A 141 4.62 1.15 12.40
N ARG A 142 4.24 2.43 12.41
CA ARG A 142 4.04 3.21 11.17
C ARG A 142 5.30 3.28 10.32
N GLU A 143 6.48 3.44 10.93
CA GLU A 143 7.73 3.42 10.16
C GLU A 143 8.04 2.02 9.62
N GLU A 144 7.85 0.98 10.42
CA GLU A 144 8.01 -0.42 9.98
C GLU A 144 7.06 -0.75 8.81
N GLU A 145 5.81 -0.30 8.85
CA GLU A 145 4.83 -0.40 7.76
C GLU A 145 5.31 0.35 6.51
N ARG A 146 5.76 1.61 6.66
CA ARG A 146 6.32 2.38 5.52
C ARG A 146 7.52 1.70 4.89
N VAL A 147 8.40 1.11 5.68
CA VAL A 147 9.55 0.36 5.19
C VAL A 147 9.09 -0.91 4.47
N ALA A 148 8.17 -1.68 5.06
CA ALA A 148 7.61 -2.87 4.45
C ALA A 148 6.89 -2.58 3.12
N GLU A 149 6.17 -1.47 3.01
CA GLU A 149 5.55 -1.02 1.77
C GLU A 149 6.59 -0.72 0.68
N ARG A 150 7.69 -0.04 1.04
CA ARG A 150 8.79 0.25 0.11
C ARG A 150 9.49 -1.04 -0.33
N GLU A 151 9.77 -1.95 0.59
CA GLU A 151 10.35 -3.25 0.29
C GLU A 151 9.44 -4.09 -0.62
N ALA A 152 8.14 -4.16 -0.29
CA ALA A 152 7.15 -4.84 -1.13
C ALA A 152 7.04 -4.21 -2.53
N ALA A 153 7.18 -2.89 -2.66
CA ALA A 153 7.21 -2.22 -3.96
C ALA A 153 8.47 -2.59 -4.76
N ILE A 154 9.63 -2.67 -4.11
CA ILE A 154 10.90 -3.11 -4.71
C ILE A 154 10.77 -4.57 -5.17
N ASP A 155 10.23 -5.45 -4.36
CA ASP A 155 10.08 -6.87 -4.69
C ASP A 155 9.08 -7.08 -5.82
N LYS A 156 7.94 -6.36 -5.82
CA LYS A 156 7.01 -6.32 -6.96
C LYS A 156 7.72 -5.89 -8.25
N TRP A 157 8.60 -4.89 -8.18
CA TRP A 157 9.36 -4.44 -9.35
C TRP A 157 10.39 -5.49 -9.80
N ARG A 158 11.12 -6.10 -8.86
CA ARG A 158 12.08 -7.18 -9.15
C ARG A 158 11.39 -8.38 -9.78
N MET A 159 10.26 -8.83 -9.24
CA MET A 159 9.47 -9.92 -9.80
C MET A 159 8.98 -9.60 -11.22
N LYS A 160 8.46 -8.39 -11.45
CA LYS A 160 8.10 -7.94 -12.81
C LYS A 160 9.31 -8.02 -13.75
N ARG A 161 10.48 -7.58 -13.30
CA ARG A 161 11.69 -7.58 -14.12
C ARG A 161 12.21 -8.98 -14.42
N ILE A 162 12.20 -9.86 -13.43
CA ILE A 162 12.56 -11.28 -13.59
C ILE A 162 11.61 -11.93 -14.59
N HIS A 163 10.30 -11.72 -14.41
CA HIS A 163 9.29 -12.26 -15.31
C HIS A 163 9.48 -11.78 -16.76
N GLU A 164 9.74 -10.48 -16.97
CA GLU A 164 10.06 -9.95 -18.31
C GLU A 164 11.27 -10.63 -18.96
N VAL A 165 12.32 -10.92 -18.17
CA VAL A 165 13.53 -11.58 -18.66
C VAL A 165 13.25 -13.05 -18.96
N GLU A 166 12.53 -13.74 -18.08
CA GLU A 166 12.12 -15.13 -18.29
C GLU A 166 11.22 -15.29 -19.51
N GLU A 167 10.25 -14.41 -19.72
CA GLU A 167 9.38 -14.42 -20.91
C GLU A 167 10.20 -14.25 -22.18
N LYS A 168 11.17 -13.33 -22.20
CA LYS A 168 12.11 -13.18 -23.34
C LYS A 168 12.93 -14.45 -23.56
N LYS A 169 13.37 -15.11 -22.50
CA LYS A 169 14.13 -16.35 -22.58
C LYS A 169 13.28 -17.49 -23.13
N ARG A 170 12.05 -17.66 -22.62
CA ARG A 170 11.06 -18.64 -23.12
C ARG A 170 10.76 -18.41 -24.59
N ALA A 171 10.55 -17.16 -25.01
CA ALA A 171 10.33 -16.83 -26.42
C ALA A 171 11.54 -17.17 -27.32
N GLN A 172 12.76 -16.93 -26.84
CA GLN A 172 13.98 -17.34 -27.56
C GLN A 172 14.11 -18.86 -27.65
N GLU A 173 13.83 -19.59 -26.56
CA GLU A 173 13.86 -21.06 -26.54
C GLU A 173 12.83 -21.64 -27.51
N LEU A 174 11.61 -21.10 -27.55
CA LEU A 174 10.57 -21.49 -28.52
C LEU A 174 11.02 -21.24 -29.96
N LYS A 175 11.63 -20.08 -30.23
CA LYS A 175 12.19 -19.78 -31.57
C LYS A 175 13.28 -20.77 -31.96
N LEU A 176 14.22 -21.07 -31.07
CA LEU A 176 15.29 -22.03 -31.33
C LEU A 176 14.77 -23.44 -31.57
N ALA A 177 13.73 -23.85 -30.84
CA ALA A 177 13.05 -25.13 -31.06
C ALA A 177 12.40 -25.17 -32.45
N ALA A 178 11.69 -24.11 -32.85
CA ALA A 178 11.11 -24.00 -34.19
C ALA A 178 12.17 -24.04 -35.30
N ASP A 179 13.28 -23.30 -35.12
CA ASP A 179 14.40 -23.29 -36.07
C ASP A 179 15.05 -24.67 -36.20
N THR A 180 15.14 -25.43 -35.10
CA THR A 180 15.68 -26.80 -35.10
C THR A 180 14.81 -27.73 -35.94
N VAL A 181 13.48 -27.71 -35.74
CA VAL A 181 12.54 -28.51 -36.54
C VAL A 181 12.61 -28.13 -38.02
N LEU A 182 12.65 -26.83 -38.35
CA LEU A 182 12.82 -26.38 -39.74
C LEU A 182 14.16 -26.84 -40.34
N CYS A 183 15.25 -26.78 -39.58
CA CYS A 183 16.55 -27.28 -40.02
C CYS A 183 16.53 -28.77 -40.33
N GLU A 184 15.81 -29.58 -39.54
CA GLU A 184 15.63 -31.00 -39.81
C GLU A 184 14.85 -31.25 -41.11
N VAL A 185 13.78 -30.51 -41.36
CA VAL A 185 13.02 -30.61 -42.62
C VAL A 185 13.91 -30.25 -43.82
N ARG A 186 14.71 -29.18 -43.70
CA ARG A 186 15.67 -28.78 -44.76
C ARG A 186 16.75 -29.84 -45.00
N LYS A 187 17.25 -30.50 -43.94
CA LYS A 187 18.18 -31.65 -44.08
C LYS A 187 17.51 -32.80 -44.83
N LYS A 188 16.28 -33.17 -44.46
CA LYS A 188 15.51 -34.22 -45.15
C LYS A 188 15.30 -33.89 -46.65
N GLN A 189 15.04 -32.63 -46.98
CA GLN A 189 14.95 -32.17 -48.37
C GLN A 189 16.29 -32.27 -49.11
N ALA A 190 17.40 -31.87 -48.48
CA ALA A 190 18.74 -31.98 -49.05
C ALA A 190 19.15 -33.44 -49.30
N ASP A 191 18.83 -34.33 -48.36
CA ASP A 191 19.07 -35.77 -48.51
C ASP A 191 18.26 -36.36 -49.67
N ALA A 192 16.99 -35.97 -49.84
CA ALA A 192 16.18 -36.39 -50.98
C ALA A 192 16.79 -35.93 -52.32
N LYS A 193 17.31 -34.70 -52.40
CA LYS A 193 18.04 -34.20 -53.58
C LYS A 193 19.31 -35.02 -53.83
N ARG A 194 20.10 -35.30 -52.79
CA ARG A 194 21.30 -36.13 -52.87
C ARG A 194 20.98 -37.54 -53.40
N MET A 195 19.89 -38.15 -52.95
CA MET A 195 19.43 -39.46 -53.45
C MET A 195 19.07 -39.41 -54.94
N LEU A 196 18.42 -38.35 -55.42
CA LEU A 196 18.15 -38.16 -56.85
C LEU A 196 19.43 -38.03 -57.67
N ASP A 197 20.43 -37.32 -57.15
CA ASP A 197 21.72 -37.17 -57.82
C ASP A 197 22.51 -38.48 -57.89
N ILE A 198 22.41 -39.33 -56.85
CA ILE A 198 22.95 -40.70 -56.87
C ILE A 198 22.25 -41.55 -57.94
N LEU A 199 20.92 -41.50 -58.05
CA LEU A 199 20.21 -42.23 -59.11
C LEU A 199 20.66 -41.77 -60.51
N ARG A 200 20.82 -40.46 -60.72
CA ARG A 200 21.35 -39.90 -61.98
C ARG A 200 22.76 -40.40 -62.30
N SER A 201 23.64 -40.48 -61.30
CA SER A 201 25.01 -40.96 -61.52
C SER A 201 25.05 -42.47 -61.80
N LEU A 202 24.17 -43.27 -61.16
CA LEU A 202 24.01 -44.69 -61.44
C LEU A 202 23.54 -44.98 -62.87
N GLU A 203 22.59 -44.20 -63.39
CA GLU A 203 22.14 -44.35 -64.78
C GLU A 203 23.23 -43.99 -65.78
N LYS A 204 23.99 -42.91 -65.52
CA LYS A 204 25.15 -42.55 -66.34
C LYS A 204 26.18 -43.67 -66.34
N LEU A 205 26.50 -44.23 -65.17
CA LEU A 205 27.43 -45.34 -65.03
C LEU A 205 26.94 -46.57 -65.80
N ARG A 206 25.65 -46.90 -65.73
CA ARG A 206 25.07 -48.02 -66.46
C ARG A 206 25.13 -47.80 -67.97
N LYS A 207 24.81 -46.58 -68.46
CA LYS A 207 24.93 -46.23 -69.89
C LYS A 207 26.36 -46.41 -70.41
N LEU A 208 27.35 -45.89 -69.66
CA LEU A 208 28.76 -46.06 -70.01
C LEU A 208 29.19 -47.54 -70.05
N ARG A 209 28.72 -48.36 -69.08
CA ARG A 209 28.98 -49.81 -69.08
C ARG A 209 28.35 -50.52 -70.28
N LYS A 210 27.13 -50.13 -70.67
CA LYS A 210 26.45 -50.66 -71.87
C LYS A 210 27.21 -50.31 -73.14
N GLU A 211 27.64 -49.05 -73.29
CA GLU A 211 28.43 -48.59 -74.43
C GLU A 211 29.77 -49.33 -74.52
N ALA A 212 30.46 -49.51 -73.38
CA ALA A 212 31.72 -50.24 -73.32
C ALA A 212 31.56 -51.73 -73.66
N ALA A 213 30.47 -52.38 -73.23
CA ALA A 213 30.16 -53.76 -73.60
C ALA A 213 29.82 -53.88 -75.09
N SER A 214 29.05 -52.94 -75.63
CA SER A 214 28.67 -52.90 -77.05
C SER A 214 29.89 -52.75 -77.96
N ARG A 215 30.90 -51.94 -77.57
CA ARG A 215 32.18 -51.83 -78.28
C ARG A 215 32.97 -53.14 -78.30
N LYS A 216 32.74 -54.04 -77.34
CA LYS A 216 33.33 -55.39 -77.26
C LYS A 216 32.46 -56.46 -77.94
N GLY A 217 31.36 -56.07 -78.59
CA GLY A 217 30.41 -56.98 -79.23
C GLY A 217 29.47 -57.73 -78.28
N ILE A 218 29.47 -57.37 -76.98
CA ILE A 218 28.61 -57.99 -75.96
C ILE A 218 27.40 -57.08 -75.73
N PHE A 219 26.20 -57.59 -76.01
CA PHE A 219 24.96 -56.87 -75.79
C PHE A 219 24.24 -57.41 -74.54
N PRO A 220 24.07 -56.58 -73.49
CA PRO A 220 23.28 -56.97 -72.33
C PRO A 220 21.82 -57.31 -72.71
N GLU A 221 21.21 -58.21 -71.95
CA GLU A 221 19.84 -58.65 -72.14
C GLU A 221 18.83 -57.49 -71.97
N LYS A 222 17.89 -57.37 -72.91
CA LYS A 222 16.91 -56.26 -72.94
C LYS A 222 16.00 -56.24 -71.71
N GLU A 223 15.66 -57.40 -71.16
CA GLU A 223 14.80 -57.53 -69.97
C GLU A 223 15.48 -56.97 -68.72
N ALA A 224 16.78 -57.23 -68.54
CA ALA A 224 17.57 -56.72 -67.42
C ALA A 224 17.69 -55.18 -67.45
N ASP A 225 17.67 -54.57 -68.64
CA ASP A 225 17.65 -53.12 -68.81
C ASP A 225 16.30 -52.51 -68.48
N GLN A 226 15.21 -53.11 -68.99
CA GLN A 226 13.85 -52.68 -68.64
C GLN A 226 13.59 -52.80 -67.13
N ALA A 227 14.07 -53.87 -66.49
CA ALA A 227 13.96 -54.06 -65.05
C ALA A 227 14.71 -52.97 -64.26
N PHE A 228 15.91 -52.58 -64.71
CA PHE A 228 16.68 -51.50 -64.09
C PHE A 228 16.00 -50.14 -64.25
N ASP A 229 15.60 -49.79 -65.47
CA ASP A 229 14.94 -48.51 -65.76
C ASP A 229 13.62 -48.41 -64.96
N GLY A 230 12.85 -49.51 -64.90
CA GLY A 230 11.64 -49.59 -64.08
C GLY A 230 11.89 -49.43 -62.58
N LEU A 231 12.98 -49.99 -62.05
CA LEU A 231 13.36 -49.83 -60.64
C LEU A 231 13.79 -48.39 -60.33
N VAL A 232 14.62 -47.79 -61.18
CA VAL A 232 15.08 -46.40 -61.03
C VAL A 232 13.91 -45.42 -61.11
N GLU A 233 12.99 -45.61 -62.05
CA GLU A 233 11.78 -44.78 -62.13
C GLU A 233 10.89 -44.92 -60.91
N ARG A 234 10.72 -46.14 -60.39
CA ARG A 234 9.96 -46.37 -59.14
C ARG A 234 10.59 -45.64 -57.95
N LEU A 235 11.91 -45.70 -57.82
CA LEU A 235 12.66 -45.00 -56.76
C LEU A 235 12.57 -43.47 -56.93
N ARG A 236 12.67 -42.95 -58.15
CA ARG A 236 12.45 -41.52 -58.44
C ARG A 236 11.06 -41.08 -58.05
N ALA A 237 10.03 -41.84 -58.42
CA ALA A 237 8.65 -41.52 -58.09
C ALA A 237 8.45 -41.46 -56.58
N LEU A 238 9.02 -42.40 -55.82
CA LEU A 238 9.00 -42.40 -54.36
C LEU A 238 9.72 -41.17 -53.78
N ILE A 239 10.91 -40.84 -54.26
CA ILE A 239 11.67 -39.68 -53.78
C ILE A 239 10.92 -38.39 -54.10
N ARG A 240 10.36 -38.22 -55.31
CA ARG A 240 9.55 -37.05 -55.68
C ARG A 240 8.33 -36.89 -54.76
N LYS A 241 7.61 -37.97 -54.47
CA LYS A 241 6.49 -37.95 -53.51
C LYS A 241 6.96 -37.47 -52.14
N ARG A 242 8.06 -38.03 -51.63
CA ARG A 242 8.63 -37.67 -50.33
C ARG A 242 9.14 -36.22 -50.29
N THR A 243 9.74 -35.71 -51.36
CA THR A 243 10.12 -34.30 -51.50
C THR A 243 8.90 -33.38 -51.45
N GLY A 244 7.78 -33.77 -52.08
CA GLY A 244 6.53 -33.03 -52.00
C GLY A 244 6.00 -32.92 -50.57
N VAL A 245 6.04 -34.02 -49.80
CA VAL A 245 5.65 -34.04 -48.38
C VAL A 245 6.53 -33.10 -47.56
N TYR A 246 7.86 -33.14 -47.74
CA TYR A 246 8.77 -32.23 -47.01
C TYR A 246 8.63 -30.77 -47.40
N GLY A 247 8.25 -30.48 -48.65
CA GLY A 247 7.91 -29.11 -49.07
C GLY A 247 6.63 -28.61 -48.41
N ALA A 248 5.60 -29.46 -48.33
CA ALA A 248 4.35 -29.14 -47.64
C ALA A 248 4.56 -28.95 -46.13
N GLU A 249 5.37 -29.80 -45.49
CA GLU A 249 5.74 -29.70 -44.07
C GLU A 249 6.49 -28.39 -43.77
N GLU A 250 7.49 -28.02 -44.57
CA GLU A 250 8.20 -26.74 -44.41
C GLU A 250 7.26 -25.54 -44.59
N ASN A 251 6.38 -25.59 -45.60
CA ASN A 251 5.45 -24.50 -45.87
C ASN A 251 4.42 -24.35 -44.75
N ALA A 252 3.90 -25.47 -44.22
CA ALA A 252 2.98 -25.47 -43.08
C ALA A 252 3.64 -24.88 -41.82
N LEU A 253 4.86 -25.30 -41.50
CA LEU A 253 5.61 -24.77 -40.35
C LEU A 253 5.90 -23.27 -40.50
N ARG A 254 6.21 -22.80 -41.72
CA ARG A 254 6.44 -21.38 -42.00
C ARG A 254 5.16 -20.55 -41.79
N VAL A 255 4.03 -21.01 -42.35
CA VAL A 255 2.74 -20.33 -42.17
C VAL A 255 2.35 -20.31 -40.70
N MET A 256 2.52 -21.40 -39.95
CA MET A 256 2.25 -21.42 -38.51
C MET A 256 3.07 -20.36 -37.76
N LEU A 257 4.37 -20.27 -38.02
CA LEU A 257 5.25 -19.27 -37.40
C LEU A 257 4.87 -17.83 -37.78
N GLU A 258 4.48 -17.60 -39.04
CA GLU A 258 4.02 -16.28 -39.51
C GLU A 258 2.69 -15.90 -38.86
N THR A 259 1.72 -16.83 -38.81
CA THR A 259 0.42 -16.59 -38.16
C THR A 259 0.54 -16.34 -36.67
N GLU A 260 1.44 -17.03 -35.97
CA GLU A 260 1.66 -16.81 -34.54
C GLU A 260 2.33 -15.45 -34.25
N GLN A 261 3.29 -15.04 -35.09
CA GLN A 261 3.86 -13.68 -35.01
C GLN A 261 2.82 -12.59 -35.32
N GLU A 262 1.94 -12.81 -36.29
CA GLU A 262 0.86 -11.87 -36.61
C GLU A 262 -0.18 -11.78 -35.48
N GLU A 263 -0.55 -12.92 -34.88
CA GLU A 263 -1.41 -12.97 -33.70
C GLU A 263 -0.78 -12.22 -32.52
N GLU A 264 0.51 -12.40 -32.26
CA GLU A 264 1.22 -11.70 -31.19
C GLU A 264 1.23 -10.18 -31.43
N ARG A 265 1.50 -9.73 -32.66
CA ARG A 265 1.41 -8.31 -33.04
C ARG A 265 0.00 -7.76 -32.85
N ARG A 266 -1.04 -8.52 -33.22
CA ARG A 266 -2.45 -8.12 -33.02
C ARG A 266 -2.76 -7.97 -31.52
N ARG A 267 -2.37 -8.94 -30.70
CA ARG A 267 -2.57 -8.91 -29.23
C ARG A 267 -1.83 -7.73 -28.60
N ASP A 268 -0.63 -7.42 -29.06
CA ASP A 268 0.13 -6.26 -28.57
C ASP A 268 -0.51 -4.92 -28.96
N LEU A 269 -1.04 -4.81 -30.17
CA LEU A 269 -1.81 -3.64 -30.61
C LEU A 269 -3.10 -3.48 -29.78
N GLU A 270 -3.85 -4.55 -29.55
CA GLU A 270 -5.04 -4.53 -28.69
C GLU A 270 -4.71 -4.11 -27.26
N LYS A 271 -3.64 -4.64 -26.67
CA LYS A 271 -3.15 -4.22 -25.34
C LYS A 271 -2.79 -2.74 -25.32
N ARG A 272 -2.15 -2.22 -26.37
CA ARG A 272 -1.82 -0.79 -26.49
C ARG A 272 -3.08 0.06 -26.58
N GLN A 273 -4.03 -0.31 -27.44
CA GLN A 273 -5.31 0.38 -27.57
C GLN A 273 -6.10 0.36 -26.27
N LYS A 274 -6.13 -0.77 -25.55
CA LYS A 274 -6.78 -0.88 -24.25
C LYS A 274 -6.15 0.06 -23.22
N LYS A 275 -4.81 0.08 -23.13
CA LYS A 275 -4.09 1.01 -22.25
C LYS A 275 -4.33 2.47 -22.61
N GLU A 276 -4.41 2.79 -23.91
CA GLU A 276 -4.72 4.13 -24.38
C GLU A 276 -6.14 4.55 -24.00
N ARG A 277 -7.13 3.67 -24.22
CA ARG A 277 -8.52 3.89 -23.80
C ARG A 277 -8.62 4.08 -22.29
N GLU A 278 -7.93 3.25 -21.49
CA GLU A 278 -7.88 3.40 -20.04
C GLU A 278 -7.25 4.74 -19.63
N ARG A 279 -6.17 5.18 -20.29
CA ARG A 279 -5.56 6.50 -20.06
C ARG A 279 -6.49 7.65 -20.41
N LEU A 280 -7.21 7.55 -21.53
CA LEU A 280 -8.19 8.56 -21.93
C LEU A 280 -9.35 8.62 -20.95
N LEU A 281 -9.85 7.47 -20.49
CA LEU A 281 -10.88 7.41 -19.45
C LEU A 281 -10.41 8.01 -18.13
N LEU A 282 -9.16 7.73 -17.73
CA LEU A 282 -8.59 8.31 -16.52
C LEU A 282 -8.47 9.83 -16.63
N ARG A 283 -7.93 10.34 -17.75
CA ARG A 283 -7.86 11.78 -18.02
C ARG A 283 -9.24 12.43 -18.04
N LYS A 284 -10.24 11.76 -18.60
CA LYS A 284 -11.62 12.24 -18.58
C LYS A 284 -12.12 12.35 -17.13
N ARG A 285 -11.93 11.33 -16.30
CA ARG A 285 -12.30 11.36 -14.88
C ARG A 285 -11.57 12.46 -14.10
N GLU A 286 -10.27 12.65 -14.35
CA GLU A 286 -9.49 13.73 -13.75
C GLU A 286 -10.05 15.11 -14.15
N MET A 287 -10.36 15.29 -15.44
CA MET A 287 -10.98 16.52 -15.93
C MET A 287 -12.38 16.74 -15.35
N ASP A 288 -13.21 15.69 -15.29
CA ASP A 288 -14.56 15.74 -14.73
C ASP A 288 -14.49 16.11 -13.23
N SER A 289 -13.54 15.55 -12.47
CA SER A 289 -13.28 15.90 -11.07
C SER A 289 -12.81 17.36 -10.92
N MET A 290 -11.94 17.86 -11.81
CA MET A 290 -11.50 19.27 -11.77
C MET A 290 -12.61 20.27 -12.11
N LEU A 291 -13.53 19.91 -13.03
CA LEU A 291 -14.61 20.80 -13.48
C LEU A 291 -15.85 20.76 -12.56
N PHE A 292 -16.21 19.58 -12.08
CA PHE A 292 -17.47 19.35 -11.38
C PHE A 292 -17.29 18.91 -9.92
N GLY A 293 -16.04 18.74 -9.46
CA GLY A 293 -15.70 18.20 -8.15
C GLY A 293 -15.75 16.67 -8.12
N ASP A 294 -15.26 16.10 -7.03
CA ASP A 294 -15.29 14.65 -6.82
C ASP A 294 -16.71 14.12 -6.69
N GLU A 295 -16.91 12.86 -7.08
CA GLU A 295 -18.17 12.18 -6.85
C GLU A 295 -18.45 12.10 -5.35
N MET A 296 -19.50 12.81 -4.95
CA MET A 296 -19.97 12.85 -3.58
C MET A 296 -20.37 11.44 -3.09
N PRO A 297 -19.95 11.02 -1.88
CA PRO A 297 -20.27 9.70 -1.34
C PRO A 297 -21.77 9.43 -1.24
N PRO A 298 -22.24 8.17 -1.39
CA PRO A 298 -23.67 7.78 -1.34
C PRO A 298 -24.44 8.24 -0.10
N ASP A 299 -23.75 8.47 1.01
CA ASP A 299 -24.34 8.83 2.31
C ASP A 299 -24.21 10.33 2.61
N HIS A 300 -23.80 11.15 1.64
CA HIS A 300 -23.56 12.56 1.87
C HIS A 300 -24.90 13.31 2.10
N PRO A 301 -25.00 14.21 3.10
CA PRO A 301 -26.25 14.91 3.43
C PRO A 301 -26.83 15.76 2.28
N LEU A 302 -25.99 16.17 1.33
CA LEU A 302 -26.41 16.91 0.12
C LEU A 302 -26.85 16.02 -1.05
N GLN A 303 -26.83 14.69 -0.90
CA GLN A 303 -27.14 13.77 -1.98
C GLN A 303 -28.57 13.88 -2.52
N PRO A 304 -29.62 14.04 -1.70
CA PRO A 304 -30.98 14.25 -2.21
C PRO A 304 -31.09 15.47 -3.13
N PHE A 305 -30.36 16.55 -2.84
CA PHE A 305 -30.32 17.74 -3.68
C PHE A 305 -29.62 17.46 -5.01
N ARG A 306 -28.49 16.74 -4.99
CA ARG A 306 -27.80 16.33 -6.23
C ARG A 306 -28.68 15.45 -7.09
N GLU A 307 -29.40 14.50 -6.50
CA GLU A 307 -30.34 13.62 -7.20
C GLU A 307 -31.50 14.39 -7.82
N TYR A 308 -32.03 15.40 -7.14
CA TYR A 308 -33.03 16.30 -7.70
C TYR A 308 -32.53 17.04 -8.94
N TYR A 309 -31.32 17.61 -8.92
CA TYR A 309 -30.77 18.35 -10.07
C TYR A 309 -30.26 17.44 -11.20
N THR A 310 -29.91 16.18 -10.91
CA THR A 310 -29.43 15.20 -11.90
C THR A 310 -30.50 14.19 -12.35
N GLN A 311 -31.75 14.36 -11.91
CA GLN A 311 -32.86 13.44 -12.23
C GLN A 311 -33.07 13.23 -13.74
N ALA A 312 -32.76 14.24 -14.55
CA ALA A 312 -32.85 14.18 -16.01
C ALA A 312 -31.89 13.15 -16.64
N GLU A 313 -30.73 12.91 -16.01
CA GLU A 313 -29.73 11.96 -16.50
C GLU A 313 -30.17 10.50 -16.27
N ARG A 314 -31.03 10.29 -15.26
CA ARG A 314 -31.44 8.95 -14.79
C ARG A 314 -32.87 8.58 -15.20
N SER A 315 -33.70 9.57 -15.56
CA SER A 315 -35.12 9.38 -15.84
C SER A 315 -35.56 10.20 -17.05
N LEU A 316 -35.93 9.50 -18.13
CA LEU A 316 -36.47 10.13 -19.34
C LEU A 316 -37.75 10.94 -19.06
N PRO A 317 -38.73 10.47 -18.25
CA PRO A 317 -39.87 11.28 -17.85
C PRO A 317 -39.47 12.59 -17.16
N ALA A 318 -38.47 12.55 -16.27
CA ALA A 318 -38.00 13.74 -15.58
C ALA A 318 -37.32 14.72 -16.54
N LEU A 319 -36.52 14.23 -17.49
CA LEU A 319 -35.94 15.05 -18.56
C LEU A 319 -37.03 15.74 -19.40
N ILE A 320 -38.06 14.99 -19.81
CA ILE A 320 -39.18 15.54 -20.60
C ILE A 320 -39.94 16.60 -19.79
N GLN A 321 -40.19 16.34 -18.51
CA GLN A 321 -40.89 17.27 -17.63
C GLN A 321 -40.09 18.56 -17.42
N ILE A 322 -38.81 18.45 -17.06
CA ILE A 322 -37.91 19.60 -16.95
C ILE A 322 -37.89 20.38 -18.26
N ARG A 323 -37.79 19.69 -19.41
CA ARG A 323 -37.79 20.38 -20.70
C ARG A 323 -39.08 21.14 -20.95
N ARG A 324 -40.24 20.54 -20.66
CA ARG A 324 -41.55 21.19 -20.77
C ARG A 324 -41.62 22.43 -19.88
N GLU A 325 -41.17 22.32 -18.63
CA GLU A 325 -41.12 23.45 -17.69
C GLU A 325 -40.25 24.59 -18.21
N TRP A 326 -39.08 24.28 -18.79
CA TRP A 326 -38.24 25.28 -19.46
C TRP A 326 -38.91 25.89 -20.70
N ASP A 327 -39.60 25.09 -21.50
CA ASP A 327 -40.30 25.57 -22.70
C ASP A 327 -41.46 26.53 -22.34
N LEU A 328 -42.08 26.39 -21.15
CA LEU A 328 -43.05 27.35 -20.62
C LEU A 328 -42.47 28.74 -20.32
N CYS A 329 -41.14 28.84 -20.21
CA CYS A 329 -40.46 30.12 -20.02
C CYS A 329 -40.02 30.80 -21.32
N LEU A 330 -40.15 30.10 -22.45
CA LEU A 330 -39.74 30.57 -23.79
C LEU A 330 -40.91 31.07 -24.66
N VAL A 331 -42.14 31.01 -24.14
CA VAL A 331 -43.36 31.52 -24.80
C VAL A 331 -43.50 33.03 -24.62
N SER A 332 -44.29 33.69 -25.47
CA SER A 332 -44.55 35.14 -25.42
C SER A 332 -45.20 35.57 -24.10
N VAL A 333 -45.01 36.84 -23.71
CA VAL A 333 -45.54 37.43 -22.46
C VAL A 333 -47.06 37.26 -22.32
N ASP A 334 -47.77 37.20 -23.46
CA ASP A 334 -49.23 37.08 -23.51
C ASP A 334 -49.75 35.62 -23.46
N HIS A 335 -48.87 34.63 -23.32
CA HIS A 335 -49.28 33.22 -23.29
C HIS A 335 -49.90 32.87 -21.93
N PRO A 336 -51.15 32.37 -21.88
CA PRO A 336 -51.90 32.21 -20.62
C PRO A 336 -51.27 31.19 -19.65
N ASP A 337 -50.56 30.19 -20.18
CA ASP A 337 -49.95 29.11 -19.38
C ASP A 337 -48.41 29.25 -19.23
N GLY A 338 -47.83 30.37 -19.69
CA GLY A 338 -46.37 30.56 -19.76
C GLY A 338 -45.88 31.75 -18.95
N THR A 339 -44.61 31.71 -18.53
CA THR A 339 -43.99 32.81 -17.78
C THR A 339 -42.69 33.22 -18.46
N THR A 340 -42.68 34.32 -19.21
CA THR A 340 -41.46 34.80 -19.90
C THR A 340 -40.30 35.05 -18.94
N VAL A 341 -39.09 34.68 -19.35
CA VAL A 341 -37.85 35.10 -18.67
C VAL A 341 -37.79 36.64 -18.67
N PRO A 342 -37.66 37.29 -17.49
CA PRO A 342 -37.53 38.74 -17.41
C PRO A 342 -36.33 39.23 -18.23
N GLN A 343 -36.54 40.27 -19.03
CA GLN A 343 -35.46 40.91 -19.81
C GLN A 343 -34.62 41.86 -18.95
N ASP A 344 -35.16 42.31 -17.83
CA ASP A 344 -34.53 43.24 -16.90
C ASP A 344 -33.88 42.53 -15.70
N TRP A 345 -33.04 43.27 -14.97
CA TRP A 345 -32.43 42.79 -13.73
C TRP A 345 -33.49 42.40 -12.71
N VAL A 346 -33.52 41.11 -12.35
CA VAL A 346 -34.39 40.61 -11.28
C VAL A 346 -33.76 40.97 -9.94
N LEU A 347 -34.33 41.97 -9.28
CA LEU A 347 -33.93 42.32 -7.92
C LEU A 347 -34.55 41.32 -6.92
N PRO A 348 -33.76 40.80 -5.97
CA PRO A 348 -34.29 39.88 -4.97
C PRO A 348 -35.35 40.57 -4.11
N GLN A 349 -36.42 39.83 -3.80
CA GLN A 349 -37.46 40.30 -2.89
C GLN A 349 -36.88 40.50 -1.48
N CYS A 350 -37.48 41.41 -0.70
CA CYS A 350 -37.07 41.63 0.68
C CYS A 350 -37.13 40.31 1.48
N PRO A 351 -36.11 40.02 2.31
CA PRO A 351 -36.04 38.78 3.06
C PRO A 351 -37.29 38.61 3.92
N THR A 352 -37.91 37.43 3.80
CA THR A 352 -39.18 37.09 4.45
C THR A 352 -39.02 36.76 5.94
N ASP A 353 -37.79 36.57 6.42
CA ASP A 353 -37.47 36.16 7.78
C ASP A 353 -36.21 36.89 8.30
N GLU A 354 -36.17 37.17 9.60
CA GLU A 354 -35.10 37.97 10.24
C GLU A 354 -33.74 37.26 10.16
N ILE A 355 -33.74 35.93 10.22
CA ILE A 355 -32.52 35.12 10.09
C ILE A 355 -31.93 35.26 8.68
N TRP A 356 -32.77 35.23 7.65
CA TRP A 356 -32.34 35.44 6.27
C TRP A 356 -31.88 36.88 6.02
N ALA A 357 -32.51 37.86 6.67
CA ALA A 357 -32.09 39.25 6.61
C ALA A 357 -30.67 39.47 7.15
N THR A 358 -30.25 38.71 8.18
CA THR A 358 -28.88 38.80 8.72
C THR A 358 -27.79 38.27 7.78
N ALA A 359 -28.14 37.40 6.82
CA ALA A 359 -27.20 36.89 5.82
C ALA A 359 -26.99 37.87 4.64
N LEU A 360 -27.82 38.91 4.53
CA LEU A 360 -27.82 39.90 3.44
C LEU A 360 -27.19 41.25 3.84
N ASP A 361 -26.42 41.32 4.92
CA ASP A 361 -26.07 42.60 5.54
C ASP A 361 -25.14 43.48 4.67
N ARG A 362 -25.70 44.64 4.28
CA ARG A 362 -25.10 45.95 3.94
C ARG A 362 -24.32 46.08 2.62
N GLY A 363 -25.02 46.23 1.51
CA GLY A 363 -24.42 46.75 0.28
C GLY A 363 -25.43 47.38 -0.65
N ASP A 364 -26.40 46.60 -1.13
CA ASP A 364 -27.08 46.98 -2.38
C ASP A 364 -28.61 46.91 -2.27
N CYS A 365 -29.16 47.51 -1.21
CA CYS A 365 -30.54 47.99 -1.24
C CYS A 365 -30.52 49.48 -1.57
N LEU A 366 -30.05 49.82 -2.77
CA LEU A 366 -30.39 51.10 -3.39
C LEU A 366 -31.82 50.98 -3.90
N GLY A 367 -32.72 51.72 -3.29
CA GLY A 367 -33.97 52.13 -3.93
C GLY A 367 -34.19 53.61 -3.67
N PRO A 368 -35.11 54.28 -4.39
CA PRO A 368 -35.71 53.93 -5.68
C PRO A 368 -34.91 54.46 -6.89
#